data_AF-A0A7V2ZKP3-F1
#
_entry.id   AF-A0A7V2ZKP3-F1
#
_cell.length_a   1.000
_cell.length_b   1.000
_cell.length_c   1.000
_cell.angle_alpha   90.00
_cell.angle_beta   90.00
_cell.angle_gamma   90.00
#
_symmetry.space_group_name_H-M   'P 1'
#
loop_
_entity.id
_entity.type
_entity.pdbx_description
1 polymer ?
#
loop_
_entity_poly.entity_id
_entity_poly.type
_entity_poly.pdbx_seq_one_letter_code
_entity_poly.pdbx_strand_id
1 'polypeptide(L)'
;MSIKTILFVSFLFLLTAYSCASREEKVELIKQEVEVIKNKADKAEMFTGLFVAGENRSNFRAYFDNDELIYIYEDLSKGYWSGVTNLYFFKDEELIYLSQKEVGFEGPDSKTKRSIEVEIYFDGDEVLESSKKLKGQFVDIPQEEIKEIIDHTKKLLEVAKSINPKLN
;
A
#
# COMPACT_ATOMS: atom_id res chain seq x y z
N MET A 1 15.45 -42.02 -13.83
CA MET A 1 14.64 -40.78 -13.97
C MET A 1 15.49 -39.77 -14.72
N SER A 2 15.02 -39.18 -15.83
CA SER A 2 15.87 -38.25 -16.60
C SER A 2 16.04 -36.93 -15.84
N ILE A 3 17.18 -36.25 -15.99
CA ILE A 3 17.45 -34.94 -15.38
C ILE A 3 16.34 -33.92 -15.68
N LYS A 4 15.73 -34.00 -16.88
CA LYS A 4 14.61 -33.15 -17.29
C LYS A 4 13.36 -33.39 -16.44
N THR A 5 13.14 -34.62 -15.99
CA THR A 5 11.99 -35.01 -15.15
C THR A 5 12.18 -34.53 -13.70
N ILE A 6 13.41 -34.52 -13.20
CA ILE A 6 13.74 -34.00 -11.86
C ILE A 6 13.59 -32.47 -11.80
N LEU A 7 14.07 -31.76 -12.83
CA LEU A 7 13.90 -30.31 -12.95
C LEU A 7 12.42 -29.91 -13.05
N PHE A 8 11.62 -30.67 -13.79
CA PHE A 8 10.18 -30.38 -13.93
C PHE A 8 9.41 -30.61 -12.62
N VAL A 9 9.72 -31.67 -11.87
CA VAL A 9 9.10 -31.95 -10.57
C VAL A 9 9.56 -30.96 -9.49
N SER A 10 10.82 -30.53 -9.52
CA SER A 10 11.32 -29.48 -8.61
C SER A 10 10.70 -28.11 -8.88
N PHE A 11 10.45 -27.78 -10.15
CA PHE A 11 9.75 -26.55 -10.53
C PHE A 11 8.27 -26.59 -10.13
N LEU A 12 7.62 -27.76 -10.23
CA LEU A 12 6.24 -27.95 -9.80
C LEU A 12 6.07 -27.83 -8.27
N PHE A 13 7.05 -28.32 -7.49
CA PHE A 13 7.05 -28.19 -6.02
C PHE A 13 7.26 -26.75 -5.54
N LEU A 14 8.03 -25.94 -6.26
CA LEU A 14 8.18 -24.51 -5.98
C LEU A 14 6.88 -23.73 -6.25
N LEU A 15 6.14 -24.12 -7.29
CA LEU A 15 4.85 -23.50 -7.63
C LEU A 15 3.73 -23.86 -6.65
N THR A 16 3.74 -25.07 -6.05
CA THR A 16 2.73 -25.45 -5.05
C THR A 16 3.02 -24.96 -3.64
N ALA A 17 4.28 -24.66 -3.31
CA ALA A 17 4.65 -24.13 -1.99
C ALA A 17 4.13 -22.69 -1.77
N TYR A 18 4.17 -21.83 -2.80
CA TYR A 18 3.60 -20.48 -2.72
C TYR A 18 2.07 -20.48 -2.57
N SER A 19 1.38 -21.49 -3.11
CA SER A 19 -0.08 -21.61 -3.05
C SER A 19 -0.63 -22.12 -1.71
N CYS A 20 0.23 -22.54 -0.77
CA CYS A 20 -0.18 -23.15 0.51
C CYS A 20 0.43 -22.48 1.75
N ALA A 21 1.08 -21.32 1.61
CA ALA A 21 1.49 -20.54 2.78
C ALA A 21 0.24 -20.16 3.60
N SER A 22 0.31 -20.38 4.92
CA SER A 22 -0.79 -19.99 5.80
C SER A 22 -0.95 -18.47 5.78
N ARG A 23 -2.16 -17.98 6.08
CA ARG A 23 -2.43 -16.52 6.15
C ARG A 23 -1.44 -15.79 7.06
N GLU A 24 -1.08 -16.39 8.20
CA GLU A 24 -0.12 -15.84 9.16
C GLU A 24 1.30 -15.78 8.57
N GLU A 25 1.72 -16.83 7.88
CA GLU A 25 3.03 -16.88 7.20
C GLU A 25 3.13 -15.81 6.09
N LYS A 26 2.05 -15.62 5.31
CA LYS A 26 2.00 -14.56 4.29
C LYS A 26 2.15 -13.17 4.89
N VAL A 27 1.46 -12.88 5.99
CA VAL A 27 1.59 -11.59 6.69
C VAL A 27 3.03 -11.36 7.17
N GLU A 28 3.67 -12.38 7.73
CA GLU A 28 5.06 -12.25 8.20
C GLU A 28 6.03 -12.01 7.05
N LEU A 29 5.85 -12.67 5.90
CA LEU A 29 6.63 -12.40 4.70
C LEU A 29 6.43 -10.96 4.19
N ILE A 30 5.20 -10.43 4.22
CA ILE A 30 4.94 -9.04 3.84
C ILE A 30 5.61 -8.07 4.82
N LYS A 31 5.58 -8.33 6.12
CA LYS A 31 6.27 -7.49 7.12
C LYS A 31 7.77 -7.43 6.84
N GLN A 32 8.39 -8.56 6.49
CA GLN A 32 9.79 -8.63 6.10
C GLN A 32 10.05 -7.83 4.82
N GLU A 33 9.20 -7.96 3.80
CA GLU A 33 9.31 -7.21 2.55
C GLU A 33 9.19 -5.69 2.78
N VAL A 34 8.20 -5.26 3.58
CA VAL A 34 8.03 -3.84 3.95
C VAL A 34 9.29 -3.29 4.62
N GLU A 35 9.93 -4.07 5.48
CA GLU A 35 11.20 -3.67 6.11
C GLU A 35 12.34 -3.57 5.09
N VAL A 36 12.43 -4.48 4.12
CA VAL A 36 13.39 -4.39 3.01
C VAL A 36 13.15 -3.12 2.18
N ILE A 37 11.91 -2.82 1.82
CA ILE A 37 11.53 -1.62 1.07
C ILE A 37 11.93 -0.35 1.84
N LYS A 38 11.61 -0.26 3.15
CA LYS A 38 12.01 0.89 3.99
C LYS A 38 13.51 1.13 3.97
N ASN A 39 14.30 0.07 4.07
CA ASN A 39 15.76 0.17 4.06
C ASN A 39 16.35 0.57 2.70
N LYS A 40 15.62 0.31 1.61
CA LYS A 40 16.03 0.71 0.25
C LYS A 40 15.51 2.09 -0.17
N ALA A 41 14.38 2.54 0.39
CA ALA A 41 13.71 3.78 -0.03
C ALA A 41 14.62 5.02 0.02
N ASP A 42 15.57 5.08 0.96
CA ASP A 42 16.55 6.18 1.06
C ASP A 42 17.52 6.26 -0.14
N LYS A 43 17.66 5.17 -0.89
CA LYS A 43 18.54 5.07 -2.08
C LYS A 43 17.75 5.00 -3.38
N ALA A 44 16.43 4.88 -3.30
CA ALA A 44 15.54 4.80 -4.44
C ALA A 44 15.45 6.14 -5.18
N GLU A 45 15.17 6.08 -6.48
CA GLU A 45 14.89 7.28 -7.26
C GLU A 45 13.51 7.82 -6.87
N MET A 46 13.41 9.13 -6.62
CA MET A 46 12.19 9.73 -6.10
C MET A 46 11.61 10.75 -7.09
N PHE A 47 10.33 10.60 -7.39
CA PHE A 47 9.55 11.54 -8.19
C PHE A 47 8.40 12.10 -7.36
N THR A 48 8.21 13.41 -7.43
CA THR A 48 7.10 14.09 -6.75
C THR A 48 5.95 14.30 -7.72
N GLY A 49 4.72 14.04 -7.27
CA GLY A 49 3.51 14.21 -8.05
C GLY A 49 2.39 14.87 -7.27
N LEU A 50 1.37 15.28 -8.03
CA LEU A 50 0.11 15.83 -7.52
C LEU A 50 -1.04 15.07 -8.15
N PHE A 51 -1.96 14.59 -7.32
CA PHE A 51 -3.21 13.98 -7.75
C PHE A 51 -4.38 14.71 -7.08
N VAL A 52 -5.38 15.10 -7.87
CA VAL A 52 -6.55 15.86 -7.37
C VAL A 52 -7.83 15.12 -7.75
N ALA A 53 -8.67 14.87 -6.75
CA ALA A 53 -9.96 14.22 -6.93
C ALA A 53 -11.03 14.95 -6.12
N GLY A 54 -11.86 15.75 -6.81
CA GLY A 54 -12.83 16.63 -6.15
C GLY A 54 -12.14 17.67 -5.27
N GLU A 55 -12.48 17.70 -3.98
CA GLU A 55 -11.83 18.59 -3.00
C GLU A 55 -10.53 18.02 -2.41
N ASN A 56 -10.24 16.75 -2.68
CA ASN A 56 -9.08 16.07 -2.14
C ASN A 56 -7.83 16.39 -2.97
N ARG A 57 -6.74 16.73 -2.27
CA ARG A 57 -5.45 17.04 -2.88
C ARG A 57 -4.39 16.13 -2.29
N SER A 58 -3.83 15.28 -3.12
CA SER A 58 -2.77 14.32 -2.81
C SER A 58 -1.45 14.86 -3.34
N ASN A 59 -0.57 15.29 -2.44
CA ASN A 59 0.83 15.54 -2.77
C ASN A 59 1.61 14.29 -2.40
N PHE A 60 2.30 13.69 -3.36
CA PHE A 60 2.96 12.41 -3.10
C PHE A 60 4.40 12.38 -3.62
N ARG A 61 5.18 11.49 -3.01
CA ARG A 61 6.54 11.12 -3.41
C ARG A 61 6.53 9.64 -3.71
N ALA A 62 6.81 9.30 -4.96
CA ALA A 62 6.91 7.93 -5.44
C ALA A 62 8.38 7.53 -5.54
N TYR A 63 8.71 6.35 -5.02
CA TYR A 63 10.07 5.86 -4.90
C TYR A 63 10.23 4.59 -5.74
N PHE A 64 11.25 4.59 -6.60
CA PHE A 64 11.52 3.53 -7.56
C PHE A 64 12.88 2.88 -7.29
N ASP A 65 12.90 1.55 -7.19
CA ASP A 65 14.13 0.75 -7.23
C ASP A 65 14.35 0.29 -8.68
N ASN A 66 15.22 1.01 -9.39
CA ASN A 66 15.33 0.96 -10.85
C ASN A 66 14.03 1.43 -11.52
N ASP A 67 13.30 0.53 -12.18
CA ASP A 67 12.08 0.81 -12.92
C ASP A 67 10.81 0.30 -12.18
N GLU A 68 10.99 -0.28 -10.99
CA GLU A 68 9.89 -0.80 -10.16
C GLU A 68 9.49 0.21 -9.08
N LEU A 69 8.19 0.54 -9.04
CA LEU A 69 7.62 1.35 -7.97
C LEU A 69 7.48 0.51 -6.70
N ILE A 70 8.16 0.90 -5.63
CA ILE A 70 8.21 0.13 -4.37
C ILE A 70 7.48 0.82 -3.22
N TYR A 71 7.35 2.15 -3.27
CA TYR A 71 6.83 2.92 -2.15
C TYR A 71 6.24 4.26 -2.60
N ILE A 72 5.10 4.64 -2.03
CA ILE A 72 4.56 5.99 -2.13
C ILE A 72 4.31 6.55 -0.74
N TYR A 73 4.88 7.73 -0.49
CA TYR A 73 4.49 8.61 0.61
C TYR A 73 3.48 9.63 0.08
N GLU A 74 2.28 9.68 0.64
CA GLU A 74 1.24 10.63 0.27
C GLU A 74 0.86 11.51 1.47
N ASP A 75 0.83 12.82 1.24
CA ASP A 75 0.21 13.82 2.10
C ASP A 75 -1.09 14.30 1.43
N LEU A 76 -2.21 13.80 1.95
CA LEU A 76 -3.55 13.99 1.43
C LEU A 76 -4.32 14.97 2.32
N SER A 77 -4.75 16.08 1.72
CA SER A 77 -5.75 16.97 2.32
C SER A 77 -7.15 16.49 1.95
N LYS A 78 -7.94 16.04 2.93
CA LYS A 78 -9.37 15.70 2.77
C LYS A 78 -10.20 16.96 3.04
N GLY A 79 -10.46 17.74 1.99
CA GLY A 79 -11.03 19.07 2.10
C GLY A 79 -10.17 19.99 2.99
N TYR A 80 -10.80 20.89 3.74
CA TYR A 80 -10.11 21.82 4.65
C TYR A 80 -10.00 21.34 6.11
N TRP A 81 -10.61 20.20 6.45
CA TRP A 81 -10.90 19.82 7.83
C TRP A 81 -10.13 18.57 8.30
N SER A 82 -9.40 17.90 7.41
CA SER A 82 -8.60 16.72 7.76
C SER A 82 -7.36 16.56 6.89
N GLY A 83 -6.24 16.21 7.54
CA GLY A 83 -4.98 15.85 6.90
C GLY A 83 -4.67 14.38 7.10
N VAL A 84 -4.21 13.72 6.06
CA VAL A 84 -3.98 12.28 6.02
C VAL A 84 -2.60 12.00 5.45
N THR A 85 -1.78 11.27 6.20
CA THR A 85 -0.54 10.70 5.69
C THR A 85 -0.76 9.24 5.38
N ASN A 86 -0.57 8.85 4.12
CA ASN A 86 -0.64 7.47 3.67
C ASN A 86 0.75 6.99 3.22
N LEU A 87 1.09 5.78 3.63
CA LEU A 87 2.28 5.06 3.22
C LEU A 87 1.83 3.80 2.48
N TYR A 88 2.11 3.74 1.18
CA TYR A 88 1.79 2.61 0.33
C TYR A 88 3.06 1.85 -0.01
N PHE A 89 3.07 0.55 0.20
CA PHE A 89 4.19 -0.32 -0.12
C PHE A 89 3.78 -1.29 -1.21
N PHE A 90 4.64 -1.42 -2.22
CA PHE A 90 4.36 -2.17 -3.43
C PHE A 90 5.41 -3.25 -3.65
N LYS A 91 4.96 -4.36 -4.24
CA LYS A 91 5.81 -5.41 -4.79
C LYS A 91 5.16 -5.94 -6.05
N ASP A 92 5.91 -6.07 -7.13
CA ASP A 92 5.39 -6.57 -8.41
C ASP A 92 4.14 -5.76 -8.88
N GLU A 93 4.14 -4.45 -8.62
CA GLU A 93 3.03 -3.51 -8.89
C GLU A 93 1.75 -3.70 -8.06
N GLU A 94 1.75 -4.63 -7.11
CA GLU A 94 0.63 -4.87 -6.20
C GLU A 94 0.86 -4.15 -4.85
N LEU A 95 -0.22 -3.59 -4.28
CA LEU A 95 -0.19 -3.06 -2.93
C LEU A 95 -0.06 -4.24 -1.96
N ILE A 96 0.99 -4.25 -1.14
CA ILE A 96 1.18 -5.28 -0.11
C ILE A 96 0.89 -4.76 1.30
N TYR A 97 1.05 -3.45 1.52
CA TYR A 97 0.80 -2.84 2.83
C TYR A 97 0.42 -1.36 2.72
N LEU A 98 -0.58 -0.97 3.50
CA LEU A 98 -0.97 0.42 3.74
C LEU A 98 -0.78 0.76 5.22
N SER A 99 -0.16 1.90 5.49
CA SER A 99 -0.21 2.58 6.78
C SER A 99 -0.80 3.98 6.59
N GLN A 100 -1.91 4.28 7.25
CA GLN A 100 -2.58 5.58 7.20
C GLN A 100 -2.64 6.19 8.58
N LYS A 101 -2.34 7.49 8.66
CA LYS A 101 -2.57 8.32 9.83
C LYS A 101 -3.34 9.56 9.42
N GLU A 102 -4.51 9.75 10.01
CA GLU A 102 -5.37 10.89 9.75
C GLU A 102 -5.59 11.69 11.03
N VAL A 103 -5.47 13.00 10.93
CA VAL A 103 -5.77 13.96 12.00
C VAL A 103 -6.65 15.08 11.47
N GLY A 104 -7.72 15.39 12.19
CA GLY A 104 -8.65 16.41 11.74
C GLY A 104 -9.85 16.54 12.67
N PHE A 105 -10.96 16.99 12.10
CA PHE A 105 -12.25 17.10 12.77
C PHE A 105 -13.20 15.97 12.37
N GLU A 106 -14.29 15.75 13.11
CA GLU A 106 -15.30 14.74 12.73
C GLU A 106 -16.05 15.06 11.43
N GLY A 107 -15.98 16.31 10.98
CA GLY A 107 -16.54 16.78 9.73
C GLY A 107 -16.21 18.26 9.51
N PRO A 108 -16.63 18.84 8.37
CA PRO A 108 -16.28 20.20 7.95
C PRO A 108 -16.71 21.28 8.96
N ASP A 109 -17.85 21.11 9.62
CA ASP A 109 -18.39 22.06 10.60
C ASP A 109 -18.12 21.65 12.06
N SER A 110 -17.45 20.52 12.29
CA SER A 110 -17.21 20.00 13.62
C SER A 110 -15.98 20.64 14.26
N LYS A 111 -16.09 20.98 15.55
CA LYS A 111 -14.93 21.35 16.38
C LYS A 111 -14.34 20.16 17.13
N THR A 112 -15.01 19.01 17.07
CA THR A 112 -14.57 17.79 17.73
C THR A 112 -13.42 17.18 16.93
N LYS A 113 -12.24 17.10 17.56
CA LYS A 113 -11.07 16.47 16.95
C LYS A 113 -11.26 14.96 16.85
N ARG A 114 -10.69 14.38 15.79
CA ARG A 114 -10.54 12.94 15.63
C ARG A 114 -9.13 12.59 15.17
N SER A 115 -8.72 11.38 15.51
CA SER A 115 -7.58 10.70 14.91
C SER A 115 -8.02 9.35 14.40
N ILE A 116 -7.50 8.96 13.24
CA ILE A 116 -7.71 7.64 12.65
C ILE A 116 -6.34 7.07 12.31
N GLU A 117 -6.10 5.82 12.72
CA GLU A 117 -4.94 5.04 12.31
C GLU A 117 -5.46 3.79 11.61
N VAL A 118 -4.93 3.47 10.43
CA VAL A 118 -5.29 2.26 9.67
C VAL A 118 -4.02 1.57 9.23
N GLU A 119 -3.98 0.25 9.39
CA GLU A 119 -2.94 -0.62 8.85
C GLU A 119 -3.61 -1.79 8.15
N ILE A 120 -3.22 -2.09 6.91
CA ILE A 120 -3.80 -3.19 6.13
C ILE A 120 -2.69 -3.91 5.37
N TYR A 121 -2.64 -5.24 5.50
CA TYR A 121 -1.77 -6.16 4.77
C TYR A 121 -2.59 -6.88 3.70
N PHE A 122 -2.04 -6.95 2.49
CA PHE A 122 -2.74 -7.43 1.29
C PHE A 122 -2.00 -8.59 0.61
N ASP A 123 -2.76 -9.42 -0.10
CA ASP A 123 -2.26 -10.41 -1.08
C ASP A 123 -3.09 -10.22 -2.36
N GLY A 124 -2.54 -9.46 -3.32
CA GLY A 124 -3.32 -8.90 -4.42
C GLY A 124 -4.47 -8.01 -3.91
N ASP A 125 -5.70 -8.32 -4.30
CA ASP A 125 -6.91 -7.62 -3.84
C ASP A 125 -7.48 -8.20 -2.51
N GLU A 126 -6.90 -9.25 -1.93
CA GLU A 126 -7.36 -9.87 -0.67
C GLU A 126 -6.73 -9.18 0.56
N VAL A 127 -7.53 -8.95 1.61
CA VAL A 127 -7.04 -8.44 2.90
C VAL A 127 -6.63 -9.60 3.82
N LEU A 128 -5.33 -9.71 4.09
CA LEU A 128 -4.76 -10.70 4.99
C LEU A 128 -4.83 -10.29 6.46
N GLU A 129 -4.63 -9.02 6.79
CA GLU A 129 -4.74 -8.54 8.16
C GLU A 129 -5.04 -7.05 8.12
N SER A 130 -5.87 -6.56 9.04
CA SER A 130 -6.20 -5.15 9.09
C SER A 130 -6.49 -4.69 10.50
N SER A 131 -6.08 -3.47 10.83
CA SER A 131 -6.46 -2.81 12.06
C SER A 131 -6.85 -1.36 11.78
N LYS A 132 -7.90 -0.89 12.45
CA LYS A 132 -8.29 0.52 12.45
C LYS A 132 -8.55 0.99 13.87
N LYS A 133 -8.00 2.14 14.21
CA LYS A 133 -8.24 2.82 15.48
C LYS A 133 -8.88 4.17 15.23
N LEU A 134 -10.05 4.40 15.81
CA LEU A 134 -10.70 5.71 15.87
C LEU A 134 -10.53 6.26 17.29
N LYS A 135 -9.84 7.39 17.44
CA LYS A 135 -9.51 7.98 18.76
C LYS A 135 -8.87 6.95 19.72
N GLY A 136 -8.03 6.07 19.17
CA GLY A 136 -7.32 5.02 19.91
C GLY A 136 -8.14 3.75 20.19
N GLN A 137 -9.42 3.70 19.85
CA GLN A 137 -10.26 2.51 20.02
C GLN A 137 -10.35 1.70 18.73
N PHE A 138 -10.21 0.38 18.83
CA PHE A 138 -10.35 -0.51 17.68
C PHE A 138 -11.78 -0.49 17.14
N VAL A 139 -11.91 -0.33 15.83
CA VAL A 139 -13.17 -0.37 15.10
C VAL A 139 -12.99 -1.16 13.81
N ASP A 140 -14.08 -1.73 13.30
CA ASP A 140 -14.05 -2.45 12.04
C ASP A 140 -13.81 -1.52 10.85
N ILE A 141 -13.22 -2.07 9.79
CA ILE A 141 -13.08 -1.41 8.50
C ILE A 141 -14.18 -1.96 7.58
N PRO A 142 -15.15 -1.14 7.17
CA PRO A 142 -16.16 -1.55 6.19
C PRO A 142 -15.53 -1.96 4.85
N GLN A 143 -16.15 -2.90 4.15
CA GLN A 143 -15.64 -3.37 2.86
C GLN A 143 -15.64 -2.26 1.80
N GLU A 144 -16.59 -1.33 1.89
CA GLU A 144 -16.65 -0.16 1.03
C GLU A 144 -15.40 0.73 1.20
N GLU A 145 -14.92 0.90 2.44
CA GLU A 145 -13.71 1.68 2.73
C GLU A 145 -12.45 0.98 2.19
N ILE A 146 -12.37 -0.36 2.30
CA ILE A 146 -11.28 -1.14 1.70
C ILE A 146 -11.26 -0.97 0.18
N LYS A 147 -12.43 -1.04 -0.46
CA LYS A 147 -12.55 -0.84 -1.90
C LYS A 147 -12.10 0.56 -2.32
N GLU A 148 -12.53 1.60 -1.60
CA GLU A 148 -12.10 2.98 -1.86
C GLU A 148 -10.58 3.13 -1.74
N ILE A 149 -9.96 2.49 -0.75
CA ILE A 149 -8.50 2.46 -0.58
C ILE A 149 -7.81 1.82 -1.79
N ILE A 150 -8.29 0.66 -2.23
CA ILE A 150 -7.70 -0.07 -3.38
C ILE A 150 -7.86 0.76 -4.67
N ASP A 151 -9.05 1.30 -4.91
CA ASP A 151 -9.35 2.11 -6.10
C ASP A 151 -8.51 3.40 -6.15
N HIS A 152 -8.32 4.06 -5.00
CA HIS A 152 -7.42 5.22 -4.89
C HIS A 152 -5.96 4.84 -5.15
N THR A 153 -5.51 3.72 -4.58
CA THR A 153 -4.14 3.21 -4.76
C THR A 153 -3.84 2.92 -6.22
N LYS A 154 -4.76 2.28 -6.95
CA LYS A 154 -4.61 1.99 -8.40
C LYS A 154 -4.42 3.27 -9.21
N LYS A 155 -5.20 4.31 -8.94
CA LYS A 155 -5.03 5.63 -9.60
C LYS A 155 -3.70 6.28 -9.23
N LEU A 156 -3.30 6.21 -7.97
CA LEU A 156 -2.04 6.78 -7.50
C LEU A 156 -0.83 6.09 -8.15
N LEU A 157 -0.88 4.76 -8.29
CA LEU A 157 0.10 3.96 -9.01
C LEU A 157 0.24 4.40 -10.48
N GLU A 158 -0.87 4.57 -11.19
CA GLU A 158 -0.89 5.04 -12.58
C GLU A 158 -0.24 6.42 -12.72
N VAL A 159 -0.64 7.38 -11.87
CA VAL A 159 -0.08 8.73 -11.90
C VAL A 159 1.42 8.70 -11.54
N ALA A 160 1.81 7.95 -10.52
CA ALA A 160 3.21 7.81 -10.11
C ALA A 160 4.10 7.24 -11.22
N LYS A 161 3.63 6.25 -11.98
CA LYS A 161 4.36 5.71 -13.13
C LYS A 161 4.46 6.72 -14.26
N SER A 162 3.38 7.46 -14.55
CA SER A 162 3.34 8.43 -15.65
C SER A 162 4.33 9.58 -15.49
N ILE A 163 4.74 9.90 -14.24
CA ILE A 163 5.71 10.96 -13.96
C ILE A 163 7.17 10.48 -14.01
N ASN A 164 7.42 9.17 -14.07
CA ASN A 164 8.77 8.63 -14.22
C ASN A 164 9.14 8.60 -15.72
N PRO A 165 10.10 9.42 -16.19
CA PRO A 165 10.43 9.51 -17.61
C PRO A 165 11.08 8.26 -18.19
N LYS A 166 11.55 7.30 -17.36
CA LYS A 166 12.15 6.05 -17.84
C LYS A 166 11.12 4.99 -18.25
N LEU A 167 9.88 5.15 -17.79
CA LEU A 167 8.77 4.23 -18.06
C LEU A 167 7.91 4.67 -19.26
N ASN A 168 8.20 5.84 -19.84
CA ASN A 168 7.44 6.45 -20.93
C ASN A 168 8.21 6.46 -22.26
#